data_AF-A0A6I5C633-F1
#
_entry.id   AF-A0A6I5C633-F1
#
_cell.length_a   1.000
_cell.length_b   1.000
_cell.length_c   1.000
_cell.angle_alpha   90.00
_cell.angle_beta   90.00
_cell.angle_gamma   90.00
#
_symmetry.space_group_name_H-M   'P 1'
#
loop_
_entity.id
_entity.type
_entity.pdbx_description
1 polymer ?
#
loop_
_entity_poly.entity_id
_entity_poly.type
_entity_poly.pdbx_seq_one_letter_code
_entity_poly.pdbx_strand_id
1 'polypeptide(L)'
;QVAGAIAAADALPGVAAAVGDRLCVLFDSGVRTGDDVFKALALGARAVLLGRPYVYGLGLDGRAGVEHVIRCVLAEFDLTLALSGHAAPATVSAADLVEDAR
;
A
#
# COMPACT_ATOMS: atom_id res chain seq x y z
N GLN A 1 17.75 7.44 2.17
CA GLN A 1 17.94 6.18 2.94
C GLN A 1 18.90 6.47 4.07
N VAL A 2 18.63 5.91 5.25
CA VAL A 2 19.54 5.81 6.40
C VAL A 2 19.25 4.45 7.01
N ALA A 3 20.24 3.56 7.06
CA ALA A 3 20.06 2.23 7.64
C ALA A 3 19.78 2.33 9.14
N GLY A 4 18.85 1.53 9.65
CA GLY A 4 18.44 1.55 11.07
C GLY A 4 17.36 2.57 11.42
N ALA A 5 16.82 3.32 10.45
CA ALA A 5 15.62 4.13 10.65
C ALA A 5 14.37 3.25 10.81
N ILE A 6 13.31 3.84 11.40
CA ILE A 6 11.97 3.23 11.52
C ILE A 6 11.45 2.75 10.15
N ALA A 7 10.65 1.68 10.14
CA ALA A 7 9.99 1.24 8.91
C ALA A 7 8.99 2.31 8.45
N ALA A 8 8.86 2.49 7.13
CA ALA A 8 7.99 3.53 6.58
C ALA A 8 6.52 3.33 6.98
N ALA A 9 6.06 2.07 7.06
CA ALA A 9 4.69 1.74 7.45
C ALA A 9 4.39 2.19 8.89
N ASP A 10 5.34 2.02 9.82
CA ASP A 10 5.18 2.43 11.21
C ASP A 10 5.15 3.95 11.37
N ALA A 11 5.84 4.68 10.50
CA ALA A 11 5.84 6.14 10.48
C ALA A 11 4.56 6.74 9.86
N LEU A 12 3.86 5.98 9.00
CA LEU A 12 2.76 6.48 8.17
C LEU A 12 1.60 7.07 8.98
N PRO A 13 1.06 6.41 10.04
CA PRO A 13 -0.08 6.96 10.79
C PRO A 13 0.23 8.31 11.43
N GLY A 14 1.44 8.48 11.99
CA GLY A 14 1.86 9.74 12.61
C GLY A 14 1.97 10.87 11.58
N VAL A 15 2.48 10.57 10.38
CA VAL A 15 2.55 11.53 9.28
C VAL A 15 1.15 11.91 8.80
N ALA A 16 0.28 10.92 8.56
CA ALA A 16 -1.08 11.12 8.10
C ALA A 16 -1.90 11.98 9.08
N ALA A 17 -1.83 11.67 10.38
CA ALA A 17 -2.48 12.43 11.43
C ALA A 17 -1.96 13.88 11.51
N ALA A 18 -0.64 14.08 11.39
CA ALA A 18 -0.05 15.41 11.45
C ALA A 18 -0.47 16.30 10.28
N VAL A 19 -0.62 15.76 9.07
CA VAL A 19 -1.03 16.54 7.89
C VAL A 19 -2.54 16.74 7.81
N GLY A 20 -3.34 15.74 8.20
CA GLY A 20 -4.79 15.73 8.01
C GLY A 20 -5.16 15.93 6.54
N ASP A 21 -6.29 16.59 6.28
CA ASP A 21 -6.80 16.81 4.92
C ASP A 21 -6.04 17.89 4.11
N ARG A 22 -4.99 18.46 4.69
CA ARG A 22 -4.25 19.57 4.05
C ARG A 22 -3.42 19.11 2.86
N LEU A 23 -3.02 17.84 2.82
CA LEU A 23 -2.13 17.28 1.81
C LEU A 23 -2.52 15.83 1.48
N CYS A 24 -2.22 15.41 0.25
CA CYS A 24 -2.30 14.03 -0.17
C CYS A 24 -1.07 13.26 0.31
N VAL A 25 -1.27 12.21 1.12
CA VAL A 25 -0.19 11.31 1.56
C VAL A 25 -0.07 10.14 0.60
N LEU A 26 1.09 9.99 -0.04
CA LEU A 26 1.43 8.82 -0.86
C LEU A 26 2.44 7.95 -0.09
N PHE A 27 2.35 6.63 -0.26
CA PHE A 27 3.17 5.68 0.49
C PHE A 27 4.00 4.74 -0.41
N ASP A 28 5.26 4.51 -0.07
CA ASP A 28 6.17 3.50 -0.66
C ASP A 28 6.98 2.88 0.48
N SER A 29 7.80 1.88 0.17
CA SER A 29 8.83 1.21 0.96
C SER A 29 8.35 -0.09 1.57
N GLY A 30 7.87 -1.00 0.73
CA GLY A 30 7.58 -2.37 1.18
C GLY A 30 6.51 -3.09 0.39
N VAL A 31 5.59 -2.37 -0.26
CA VAL A 31 4.40 -2.94 -0.90
C VAL A 31 4.73 -4.02 -1.93
N ARG A 32 4.26 -5.25 -1.70
CA ARG A 32 4.42 -6.41 -2.61
C ARG A 32 3.09 -7.04 -3.01
N THR A 33 2.09 -7.01 -2.13
CA THR A 33 0.82 -7.70 -2.32
C THR A 33 -0.38 -6.76 -2.20
N GLY A 34 -1.56 -7.26 -2.55
CA GLY A 34 -2.82 -6.51 -2.41
C GLY A 34 -3.15 -6.11 -0.97
N ASP A 35 -2.85 -6.95 0.02
CA ASP A 35 -3.11 -6.65 1.42
C ASP A 35 -2.14 -5.60 2.01
N ASP A 36 -0.93 -5.47 1.46
CA ASP A 36 -0.04 -4.34 1.77
C ASP A 36 -0.67 -3.00 1.32
N VAL A 37 -1.32 -2.99 0.15
CA VAL A 37 -2.05 -1.81 -0.34
C VAL A 37 -3.19 -1.48 0.61
N PHE A 38 -3.99 -2.48 0.98
CA PHE A 38 -5.10 -2.33 1.91
C PHE A 38 -4.64 -1.73 3.24
N LYS A 39 -3.60 -2.30 3.86
CA LYS A 39 -3.02 -1.82 5.13
C LYS A 39 -2.50 -0.39 5.00
N ALA A 40 -1.80 -0.05 3.93
CA ALA A 40 -1.31 1.31 3.73
C ALA A 40 -2.44 2.34 3.63
N LEU A 41 -3.53 2.01 2.92
CA LEU A 41 -4.71 2.88 2.86
C LEU A 41 -5.37 3.03 4.24
N ALA A 42 -5.55 1.92 4.96
CA ALA A 42 -6.10 1.91 6.31
C ALA A 42 -5.26 2.73 7.30
N LEU A 43 -3.93 2.75 7.14
CA LEU A 43 -2.99 3.55 7.93
C LEU A 43 -2.94 5.04 7.53
N GLY A 44 -3.73 5.46 6.53
CA GLY A 44 -3.90 6.87 6.15
C GLY A 44 -3.21 7.30 4.87
N ALA A 45 -2.67 6.38 4.06
CA ALA A 45 -2.23 6.71 2.71
C ALA A 45 -3.43 6.92 1.77
N ARG A 46 -3.29 7.82 0.80
CA ARG A 46 -4.26 8.01 -0.30
C ARG A 46 -4.03 7.03 -1.45
N ALA A 47 -2.78 6.69 -1.69
CA ALA A 47 -2.36 5.70 -2.69
C ALA A 47 -0.97 5.18 -2.34
N VAL A 48 -0.63 4.02 -2.92
CA VAL A 48 0.70 3.43 -2.81
C VAL A 48 1.49 3.61 -4.11
N LEU A 49 2.81 3.63 -3.97
CA LEU A 49 3.77 3.62 -5.06
C LEU A 49 4.49 2.27 -5.02
N LEU A 50 4.66 1.69 -6.21
CA LEU A 50 5.51 0.51 -6.38
C LEU A 50 6.88 0.99 -6.83
N GLY A 51 7.94 0.32 -6.36
CA GLY A 51 9.31 0.57 -6.83
C GLY A 51 9.88 -0.69 -7.48
N ARG A 52 10.66 -1.44 -6.71
CA ARG A 52 11.35 -2.66 -7.17
C ARG A 52 10.46 -3.68 -7.92
N PRO A 53 9.22 -3.99 -7.49
CA PRO A 53 8.42 -5.01 -8.17
C PRO A 53 8.21 -4.76 -9.67
N TYR A 54 7.79 -3.55 -10.06
CA TYR A 54 7.55 -3.28 -11.48
C TYR A 54 8.86 -3.22 -12.28
N VAL A 55 9.97 -2.82 -11.65
CA VAL A 55 11.31 -2.83 -12.27
C VAL A 55 11.78 -4.26 -12.53
N TYR A 56 11.46 -5.21 -11.66
CA TYR A 56 11.73 -6.62 -11.92
C TYR A 56 10.89 -7.14 -13.10
N GLY A 57 9.61 -6.77 -13.17
CA GLY A 57 8.78 -7.03 -14.34
C GLY A 57 9.38 -6.45 -15.63
N LEU A 58 9.88 -5.21 -15.56
CA LEU A 58 10.58 -4.56 -16.67
C LEU A 58 11.80 -5.36 -17.14
N GLY A 59 12.59 -5.89 -16.22
CA GLY A 59 13.77 -6.70 -16.53
C GLY A 59 13.44 -8.07 -17.13
N LEU A 60 12.29 -8.64 -16.79
CA LEU A 60 11.87 -9.97 -17.24
C LEU A 60 11.20 -9.96 -18.62
N ASP A 61 10.31 -9.00 -18.87
CA ASP A 61 9.50 -8.98 -20.10
C ASP A 61 9.11 -7.54 -20.53
N GLY A 62 10.01 -6.59 -20.29
CA GLY A 62 9.83 -5.20 -20.70
C GLY A 62 8.50 -4.61 -20.21
N ARG A 63 7.79 -3.93 -21.12
CA ARG A 63 6.48 -3.34 -20.83
C ARG A 63 5.45 -4.39 -20.37
N ALA A 64 5.41 -5.56 -21.00
CA ALA A 64 4.43 -6.59 -20.67
C ALA A 64 4.64 -7.12 -19.24
N GLY A 65 5.90 -7.25 -18.81
CA GLY A 65 6.23 -7.60 -17.44
C GLY A 65 5.85 -6.52 -16.42
N VAL A 66 6.05 -5.24 -16.72
CA VAL A 66 5.56 -4.13 -15.88
C VAL A 66 4.04 -4.20 -15.71
N GLU A 67 3.31 -4.31 -16.81
CA GLU A 67 1.85 -4.38 -16.79
C GLU A 67 1.36 -5.63 -16.05
N HIS A 68 2.05 -6.77 -16.19
CA HIS A 68 1.72 -8.01 -15.48
C HIS A 68 1.84 -7.82 -13.96
N VAL A 69 2.95 -7.27 -13.47
CA VAL A 69 3.14 -7.01 -12.03
C VAL A 69 2.05 -6.09 -11.48
N ILE A 70 1.74 -4.99 -12.18
CA ILE A 70 0.70 -4.05 -11.75
C ILE A 70 -0.67 -4.75 -11.72
N ARG A 71 -1.02 -5.55 -12.73
CA ARG A 71 -2.28 -6.31 -12.76
C ARG A 71 -2.39 -7.30 -11.61
N CYS A 72 -1.30 -8.00 -11.26
CA CYS A 72 -1.32 -8.94 -10.13
C CYS A 72 -1.61 -8.23 -8.80
N VAL A 73 -0.91 -7.11 -8.51
CA VAL A 73 -1.16 -6.33 -7.29
C VAL A 73 -2.60 -5.80 -7.25
N LEU A 74 -3.11 -5.29 -8.38
CA LEU A 74 -4.49 -4.82 -8.47
C LEU A 74 -5.51 -5.94 -8.25
N ALA A 75 -5.29 -7.12 -8.81
CA ALA A 75 -6.17 -8.28 -8.64
C ALA A 75 -6.18 -8.78 -7.19
N GLU A 76 -5.03 -8.83 -6.53
CA GLU A 76 -4.94 -9.18 -5.11
C GLU A 76 -5.61 -8.12 -4.21
N PHE A 77 -5.46 -6.83 -4.55
CA PHE A 77 -6.09 -5.76 -3.80
C PHE A 77 -7.62 -5.79 -3.95
N ASP A 78 -8.13 -6.01 -5.16
CA ASP A 78 -9.56 -6.21 -5.43
C ASP A 78 -10.13 -7.38 -4.64
N LEU A 79 -9.42 -8.52 -4.62
CA LEU A 79 -9.80 -9.68 -3.81
C LEU A 79 -9.81 -9.35 -2.32
N THR A 80 -8.82 -8.61 -1.83
CA THR A 80 -8.72 -8.23 -0.42
C THR A 80 -9.90 -7.33 -0.02
N LEU A 81 -10.21 -6.30 -0.83
CA LEU A 81 -11.38 -5.43 -0.62
C LEU A 81 -12.68 -6.23 -0.55
N ALA A 82 -12.89 -7.14 -1.51
CA ALA A 82 -14.09 -7.97 -1.55
C ALA A 82 -14.22 -8.87 -0.31
N LEU A 83 -13.12 -9.49 0.14
CA LEU A 83 -13.11 -10.37 1.30
C LEU A 83 -13.24 -9.61 2.64
N SER A 84 -12.83 -8.34 2.69
CA SER A 84 -13.01 -7.48 3.87
C SER A 84 -14.31 -6.66 3.85
N GLY A 85 -15.16 -6.83 2.84
CA GLY A 85 -16.49 -6.19 2.78
C GLY A 85 -16.48 -4.74 2.26
N HIS A 86 -15.41 -4.33 1.58
CA HIS A 86 -15.27 -3.00 0.99
C HIS A 86 -15.60 -3.02 -0.50
N ALA A 87 -16.59 -2.23 -0.91
CA ALA A 87 -16.94 -2.08 -2.33
C ALA A 87 -16.01 -1.09 -3.08
N ALA A 88 -15.21 -0.31 -2.35
CA ALA A 88 -14.29 0.67 -2.91
C ALA A 88 -13.13 0.98 -1.95
N PRO A 89 -11.94 1.35 -2.47
CA PRO A 89 -10.79 1.72 -1.64
C PRO A 89 -11.07 2.83 -0.62
N ALA A 90 -11.96 3.78 -0.97
CA ALA A 90 -12.30 4.92 -0.12
C ALA A 90 -13.05 4.54 1.16
N THR A 91 -13.52 3.30 1.27
CA THR A 91 -14.22 2.81 2.47
C THR A 91 -13.27 2.17 3.48
N VAL A 92 -11.99 1.98 3.13
CA VAL A 92 -10.96 1.40 4.00
C VAL A 92 -10.53 2.42 5.05
N SER A 93 -10.34 1.96 6.29
CA SER A 93 -10.06 2.78 7.45
C SER A 93 -9.21 2.03 8.49
N ALA A 94 -8.73 2.75 9.50
CA ALA A 94 -7.99 2.14 10.60
C ALA A 94 -8.80 1.10 11.39
N ALA A 95 -10.13 1.15 11.35
CA ALA A 95 -11.00 0.17 12.03
C ALA A 95 -10.93 -1.23 11.39
N ASP A 96 -10.40 -1.33 10.16
CA ASP A 96 -10.26 -2.59 9.42
C ASP A 96 -8.96 -3.31 9.78
N LEU A 97 -8.13 -2.71 10.65
CA LEU A 97 -6.89 -3.30 11.15
C LEU A 97 -7.08 -3.75 12.60
N VAL A 98 -6.50 -4.91 12.91
CA VAL A 98 -6.37 -5.40 14.28
C VAL A 98 -4.95 -5.13 14.73
N GLU A 99 -4.79 -4.40 15.82
CA GLU A 99 -3.51 -4.29 16.49
C GLU A 99 -3.25 -5.59 17.25
N ASP A 100 -2.04 -6.14 17.08
CA ASP A 100 -1.61 -7.28 17.87
C ASP A 100 -1.56 -6.84 19.33
N ALA A 101 -2.33 -7.51 20.19
CA ALA A 101 -2.31 -7.27 21.63
C ALA A 101 -0.94 -7.69 22.19
N ARG A 102 0.00 -6.75 22.24
CA ARG A 102 1.25 -6.86 22.97
C ARG A 102 1.21 -6.01 24.22
#